data_AF-A0A068NK60-F1
#
_entry.id   AF-A0A068NK60-F1
#
_cell.length_a   1.000
_cell.length_b   1.000
_cell.length_c   1.000
_cell.angle_alpha   90.00
_cell.angle_beta   90.00
_cell.angle_gamma   90.00
#
_symmetry.space_group_name_H-M   'P 1'
#
loop_
_entity.id
_entity.type
_entity.pdbx_description
1 polymer ?
#
loop_
_entity_poly.entity_id
_entity_poly.type
_entity_poly.pdbx_seq_one_letter_code
_entity_poly.pdbx_strand_id
1 'polypeptide(L)'
;MPKPTKTITPDNRVDRWKKLWATPRKMDAAETDAAFEEFQEAFVPSHMHKLFLKSFGVPRAQFGNRFFKEDATFQNWDTRLSNLVGAVGDHLEVNVIYGSPDALESYWLRGERRRSLRDIVIDDWQAACAIVRAGRTTVYLFIEPKMRGCIVRVVQSGDPTPEEEEPTMIEADEEP
;
A
#
# COMPACT_ATOMS: atom_id res chain seq x y z
N MET A 1 -5.53 29.11 -18.62
CA MET A 1 -5.98 28.91 -17.22
C MET A 1 -5.96 27.42 -16.95
N PRO A 2 -5.24 26.91 -15.94
CA PRO A 2 -5.40 25.51 -15.55
C PRO A 2 -6.84 25.31 -15.09
N LYS A 3 -7.50 24.25 -15.59
CA LYS A 3 -8.86 23.91 -15.15
C LYS A 3 -8.82 23.63 -13.63
N PRO A 4 -9.83 24.05 -12.87
CA PRO A 4 -9.93 23.70 -11.46
C PRO A 4 -9.89 22.17 -11.34
N THR A 5 -9.01 21.67 -10.48
CA THR A 5 -8.91 20.25 -10.12
C THR A 5 -10.23 19.87 -9.43
N LYS A 6 -11.22 19.42 -10.21
CA LYS A 6 -12.63 19.38 -9.77
C LYS A 6 -13.01 18.18 -8.90
N THR A 7 -12.11 17.23 -8.69
CA THR A 7 -12.33 16.06 -7.83
C THR A 7 -10.97 15.47 -7.48
N ILE A 8 -10.67 15.27 -6.19
CA ILE A 8 -9.40 14.67 -5.72
C ILE A 8 -9.40 13.18 -6.06
N THR A 9 -10.48 12.49 -5.70
CA THR A 9 -10.72 11.13 -6.17
C THR A 9 -11.40 11.18 -7.53
N PRO A 10 -10.84 10.53 -8.57
CA PRO A 10 -11.43 10.54 -9.90
C PRO A 10 -12.85 9.95 -9.95
N ASP A 11 -13.63 10.37 -10.94
CA ASP A 11 -15.03 9.96 -11.10
C ASP A 11 -15.15 8.43 -11.29
N ASN A 12 -16.27 7.86 -10.83
CA ASN A 12 -16.61 6.43 -10.91
C ASN A 12 -15.70 5.47 -10.09
N ARG A 13 -14.69 5.97 -9.35
CA ARG A 13 -13.81 5.13 -8.52
C ARG A 13 -14.56 4.46 -7.38
N VAL A 14 -15.30 5.27 -6.63
CA VAL A 14 -16.12 4.80 -5.50
C VAL A 14 -17.13 3.75 -5.95
N ASP A 15 -17.78 3.95 -7.10
CA ASP A 15 -18.77 2.99 -7.62
C ASP A 15 -18.15 1.68 -8.12
N ARG A 16 -16.93 1.72 -8.63
CA ARG A 16 -16.18 0.50 -8.94
C ARG A 16 -15.75 -0.22 -7.67
N TRP A 17 -15.26 0.50 -6.66
CA TRP A 17 -14.94 -0.12 -5.37
C TRP A 17 -16.16 -0.72 -4.70
N LYS A 18 -17.35 -0.10 -4.80
CA LYS A 18 -18.60 -0.71 -4.32
C LYS A 18 -18.85 -2.11 -4.91
N LYS A 19 -18.43 -2.34 -6.16
CA LYS A 19 -18.60 -3.63 -6.84
C LYS A 19 -17.53 -4.66 -6.42
N LEU A 20 -16.34 -4.20 -6.04
CA LEU A 20 -15.17 -5.07 -5.83
C LEU A 20 -14.83 -5.29 -4.34
N TRP A 21 -15.10 -4.31 -3.49
CA TRP A 21 -14.63 -4.19 -2.10
C TRP A 21 -15.77 -3.89 -1.12
N ALA A 22 -16.98 -4.38 -1.41
CA ALA A 22 -18.19 -4.14 -0.62
C ALA A 22 -18.59 -2.66 -0.53
N THR A 23 -18.37 -1.98 0.60
CA THR A 23 -18.77 -0.57 0.78
C THR A 23 -17.55 0.29 1.12
N PRO A 24 -17.02 1.10 0.17
CA PRO A 24 -15.96 2.05 0.48
C PRO A 24 -16.44 3.08 1.51
N ARG A 25 -15.64 3.30 2.55
CA ARG A 25 -15.88 4.33 3.56
C ARG A 25 -14.94 5.51 3.29
N LYS A 26 -15.49 6.70 3.10
CA LYS A 26 -14.67 7.92 3.07
C LYS A 26 -14.07 8.16 4.46
N MET A 27 -12.76 8.36 4.51
CA MET A 27 -12.06 8.68 5.74
C MET A 27 -12.14 10.18 6.00
N ASP A 28 -12.06 10.59 7.27
CA ASP A 28 -11.96 12.00 7.61
C ASP A 28 -10.54 12.55 7.35
N ALA A 29 -10.35 13.86 7.58
CA ALA A 29 -9.07 14.51 7.32
C ALA A 29 -7.94 13.98 8.22
N ALA A 30 -8.22 13.76 9.51
CA ALA A 30 -7.21 13.28 10.46
C ALA A 30 -6.80 11.84 10.15
N GLU A 31 -7.77 10.97 9.82
CA GLU A 31 -7.51 9.61 9.36
C GLU A 31 -6.71 9.60 8.05
N THR A 32 -7.01 10.52 7.13
CA THR A 32 -6.32 10.65 5.84
C THR A 32 -4.87 11.08 6.03
N ASP A 33 -4.64 12.11 6.83
CA ASP A 33 -3.31 12.65 7.10
C ASP A 33 -2.43 11.60 7.80
N ALA A 34 -2.96 10.93 8.84
CA ALA A 34 -2.25 9.87 9.55
C ALA A 34 -1.87 8.71 8.62
N ALA A 35 -2.78 8.27 7.74
CA ALA A 35 -2.48 7.21 6.79
C ALA A 35 -1.44 7.65 5.75
N PHE A 36 -1.45 8.93 5.34
CA PHE A 36 -0.46 9.43 4.39
C PHE A 36 0.93 9.55 5.04
N GLU A 37 1.02 10.03 6.28
CA GLU A 37 2.27 10.07 7.05
C GLU A 37 2.86 8.67 7.23
N GLU A 38 2.05 7.67 7.64
CA GLU A 38 2.46 6.27 7.74
C GLU A 38 3.04 5.75 6.42
N PHE A 39 2.36 6.02 5.30
CA PHE A 39 2.86 5.66 3.98
C PHE A 39 4.23 6.27 3.71
N GLN A 40 4.42 7.57 3.99
CA GLN A 40 5.67 8.26 3.71
C GLN A 40 6.83 7.70 4.54
N GLU A 41 6.62 7.47 5.83
CA GLU A 41 7.63 6.91 6.74
C GLU A 41 8.05 5.50 6.32
N ALA A 42 7.09 4.67 5.93
CA ALA A 42 7.35 3.30 5.52
C ALA A 42 7.98 3.22 4.13
N PHE A 43 7.59 4.10 3.19
CA PHE A 43 7.80 3.87 1.76
C PHE A 43 8.83 4.80 1.11
N VAL A 44 8.94 6.03 1.60
CA VAL A 44 9.76 7.08 1.00
C VAL A 44 11.01 7.31 1.87
N PRO A 45 12.22 7.40 1.29
CA PRO A 45 13.42 7.80 2.03
C PRO A 45 13.27 9.21 2.61
N SER A 46 13.72 9.42 3.85
CA SER A 46 13.58 10.71 4.55
C SER A 46 14.11 11.91 3.75
N HIS A 47 15.25 11.76 3.07
CA HIS A 47 15.84 12.81 2.24
C HIS A 47 15.01 13.16 0.98
N MET A 48 14.09 12.29 0.57
CA MET A 48 13.19 12.49 -0.57
C MET A 48 11.77 12.95 -0.16
N HIS A 49 11.43 12.93 1.13
CA HIS A 49 10.09 13.28 1.64
C HIS A 49 9.56 14.62 1.13
N LYS A 50 10.37 15.68 1.23
CA LYS A 50 9.97 17.03 0.77
C LYS A 50 9.70 17.09 -0.73
N LEU A 51 10.53 16.41 -1.53
CA LEU A 51 10.36 16.38 -2.98
C LEU A 51 9.14 15.53 -3.37
N PHE A 52 8.86 14.47 -2.61
CA PHE A 52 7.68 13.64 -2.78
C PHE A 52 6.42 14.47 -2.56
N LEU A 53 6.31 15.15 -1.42
CA LEU A 53 5.18 16.04 -1.09
C LEU A 53 4.93 17.08 -2.19
N LYS A 54 5.99 17.74 -2.66
CA LYS A 54 5.89 18.75 -3.72
C LYS A 54 5.35 18.17 -5.05
N SER A 55 5.63 16.91 -5.32
CA SER A 55 5.38 16.28 -6.63
C SER A 55 4.15 15.38 -6.62
N PHE A 56 3.70 14.88 -5.47
CA PHE A 56 2.67 13.85 -5.32
C PHE A 56 1.40 14.21 -6.09
N GLY A 57 0.95 15.45 -5.93
CA GLY A 57 -0.26 15.94 -6.56
C GLY A 57 -0.14 16.38 -8.01
N VAL A 58 1.02 16.24 -8.65
CA VAL A 58 1.26 16.77 -10.00
C VAL A 58 0.94 15.66 -11.02
N PRO A 59 -0.08 15.81 -11.88
CA PRO A 59 -0.51 14.75 -12.84
C PRO A 59 0.54 14.33 -13.89
N ARG A 60 1.70 14.98 -13.90
CA ARG A 60 2.83 14.73 -14.81
C ARG A 60 4.14 14.44 -14.06
N ALA A 61 4.11 14.36 -12.73
CA ALA A 61 5.30 13.98 -11.98
C ALA A 61 5.59 12.50 -12.24
N GLN A 62 6.78 12.23 -12.76
CA GLN A 62 7.28 10.88 -12.92
C GLN A 62 8.19 10.54 -11.73
N PHE A 63 7.84 9.48 -11.02
CA PHE A 63 8.55 9.01 -9.84
C PHE A 63 9.35 7.77 -10.21
N GLY A 64 10.64 7.94 -10.51
CA GLY A 64 11.51 6.77 -10.72
C GLY A 64 11.68 5.94 -9.44
N ASN A 65 12.02 4.65 -9.55
CA ASN A 65 12.24 3.75 -8.41
C ASN A 65 13.17 4.32 -7.32
N ARG A 66 14.14 5.15 -7.69
CA ARG A 66 15.06 5.85 -6.77
C ARG A 66 14.38 6.77 -5.74
N PHE A 67 13.10 7.11 -5.95
CA PHE A 67 12.31 7.91 -5.02
C PHE A 67 11.85 7.13 -3.80
N PHE A 68 11.96 5.81 -3.85
CA PHE A 68 11.45 4.88 -2.87
C PHE A 68 12.63 4.15 -2.22
N LYS A 69 12.41 3.57 -1.04
CA LYS A 69 13.46 2.80 -0.38
C LYS A 69 13.85 1.58 -1.24
N GLU A 70 15.07 1.08 -1.05
CA GLU A 70 15.68 0.07 -1.92
C GLU A 70 14.93 -1.26 -1.98
N ASP A 71 14.14 -1.57 -0.94
CA ASP A 71 13.30 -2.76 -0.86
C ASP A 71 11.95 -2.62 -1.58
N ALA A 72 11.68 -1.47 -2.20
CA ALA A 72 10.52 -1.27 -3.04
C ALA A 72 10.76 -1.82 -4.46
N THR A 73 9.81 -2.61 -4.97
CA THR A 73 9.90 -3.32 -6.25
C THR A 73 8.78 -2.89 -7.20
N PHE A 74 9.03 -2.95 -8.50
CA PHE A 74 7.98 -2.74 -9.49
C PHE A 74 7.12 -4.01 -9.65
N GLN A 75 5.80 -3.86 -9.64
CA GLN A 75 4.82 -4.93 -9.85
C GLN A 75 3.83 -4.55 -10.96
N ASN A 76 3.44 -5.53 -11.77
CA ASN A 76 2.38 -5.32 -12.77
C ASN A 76 0.99 -5.31 -12.12
N TRP A 77 0.02 -4.70 -12.80
CA TRP A 77 -1.34 -4.55 -12.26
C TRP A 77 -2.09 -5.85 -12.00
N ASP A 78 -1.72 -6.91 -12.73
CA ASP A 78 -2.36 -8.23 -12.60
C ASP A 78 -1.83 -9.05 -11.42
N THR A 79 -0.79 -8.58 -10.71
CA THR A 79 -0.33 -9.20 -9.47
C THR A 79 -1.49 -9.24 -8.47
N ARG A 80 -1.75 -10.46 -7.95
CA ARG A 80 -2.77 -10.69 -6.93
C ARG A 80 -2.22 -10.33 -5.56
N LEU A 81 -3.06 -9.75 -4.70
CA LEU A 81 -2.69 -9.41 -3.33
C LEU A 81 -2.28 -10.64 -2.53
N SER A 82 -2.92 -11.79 -2.78
CA SER A 82 -2.53 -13.07 -2.18
C SER A 82 -1.04 -13.43 -2.37
N ASN A 83 -0.42 -12.96 -3.45
CA ASN A 83 0.99 -13.23 -3.72
C ASN A 83 1.92 -12.32 -2.91
N LEU A 84 1.42 -11.17 -2.45
CA LEU A 84 2.17 -10.18 -1.68
C LEU A 84 1.96 -10.36 -0.18
N VAL A 85 0.74 -10.67 0.24
CA VAL A 85 0.36 -10.80 1.65
C VAL A 85 0.48 -12.23 2.20
N GLY A 86 0.65 -13.23 1.32
CA GLY A 86 0.67 -14.64 1.69
C GLY A 86 -0.70 -15.21 2.05
N ALA A 87 -0.71 -16.31 2.81
CA ALA A 87 -1.91 -17.04 3.23
C ALA A 87 -2.52 -16.49 4.53
N VAL A 88 -2.73 -15.17 4.61
CA VAL A 88 -3.24 -14.50 5.82
C VAL A 88 -4.69 -14.06 5.63
N GLY A 89 -5.61 -14.76 6.30
CA GLY A 89 -7.04 -14.45 6.31
C GLY A 89 -7.71 -14.50 4.93
N ASP A 90 -9.04 -14.42 4.89
CA ASP A 90 -9.76 -14.33 3.62
C ASP A 90 -10.01 -12.88 3.17
N HIS A 91 -9.99 -11.95 4.12
CA HIS A 91 -10.30 -10.54 3.90
C HIS A 91 -9.10 -9.64 4.23
N LEU A 92 -8.96 -8.58 3.44
CA LEU A 92 -7.96 -7.54 3.53
C LEU A 92 -8.62 -6.18 3.73
N GLU A 93 -7.91 -5.28 4.40
CA GLU A 93 -8.26 -3.87 4.50
C GLU A 93 -7.33 -3.04 3.64
N VAL A 94 -7.87 -2.04 2.95
CA VAL A 94 -7.10 -1.17 2.06
C VAL A 94 -7.46 0.27 2.29
N ASN A 95 -6.46 1.11 2.57
CA ASN A 95 -6.61 2.56 2.54
C ASN A 95 -6.06 3.05 1.21
N VAL A 96 -6.89 3.70 0.39
CA VAL A 96 -6.45 4.34 -0.86
C VAL A 96 -6.48 5.84 -0.66
N ILE A 97 -5.37 6.51 -1.00
CA ILE A 97 -5.15 7.94 -0.81
C ILE A 97 -4.88 8.56 -2.18
N TYR A 98 -5.75 9.48 -2.59
CA TYR A 98 -5.53 10.36 -3.72
C TYR A 98 -5.12 11.73 -3.20
N GLY A 99 -4.26 12.42 -3.94
CA GLY A 99 -3.79 13.73 -3.53
C GLY A 99 -3.50 14.68 -4.67
N SER A 100 -3.61 15.96 -4.33
CA SER A 100 -3.13 17.11 -5.08
C SER A 100 -2.17 17.90 -4.18
N PRO A 101 -1.45 18.93 -4.68
CA PRO A 101 -0.61 19.76 -3.81
C PRO A 101 -1.41 20.49 -2.72
N ASP A 102 -2.73 20.63 -2.91
CA ASP A 102 -3.60 21.46 -2.08
C ASP A 102 -4.54 20.65 -1.17
N ALA A 103 -4.73 19.35 -1.43
CA ALA A 103 -5.66 18.52 -0.68
C ALA A 103 -5.44 17.01 -0.88
N LEU A 104 -5.76 16.23 0.16
CA LEU A 104 -5.81 14.77 0.16
C LEU A 104 -7.26 14.28 0.32
N GLU A 105 -7.54 13.13 -0.25
CA GLU A 105 -8.79 12.40 -0.01
C GLU A 105 -8.49 10.90 0.05
N SER A 106 -9.03 10.22 1.07
CA SER A 106 -8.82 8.78 1.21
C SER A 106 -10.08 7.99 1.52
N TYR A 107 -10.02 6.70 1.17
CA TYR A 107 -11.09 5.73 1.39
C TYR A 107 -10.53 4.47 1.99
N TRP A 108 -11.24 3.96 2.99
CA TRP A 108 -11.05 2.62 3.52
C TRP A 108 -11.95 1.64 2.76
N LEU A 109 -11.37 0.50 2.38
CA LEU A 109 -11.98 -0.58 1.65
C LEU A 109 -11.77 -1.89 2.41
N ARG A 110 -12.73 -2.82 2.32
CA ARG A 110 -12.56 -4.20 2.83
C ARG A 110 -13.05 -5.21 1.82
N GLY A 111 -12.20 -6.19 1.50
CA GLY A 111 -12.52 -7.14 0.45
C GLY A 111 -11.66 -8.39 0.51
N GLU A 112 -11.87 -9.30 -0.44
CA GLU A 112 -11.21 -10.60 -0.45
C GLU A 112 -9.75 -10.50 -0.93
N ARG A 113 -8.88 -11.39 -0.43
CA ARG A 113 -7.45 -11.41 -0.81
C ARG A 113 -7.18 -11.79 -2.28
N ARG A 114 -8.16 -12.34 -3.00
CA ARG A 114 -8.01 -12.75 -4.42
C ARG A 114 -7.98 -11.57 -5.39
N ARG A 115 -8.20 -10.36 -4.90
CA ARG A 115 -8.15 -9.12 -5.69
C ARG A 115 -6.74 -8.84 -6.20
N SER A 116 -6.67 -8.17 -7.35
CA SER A 116 -5.45 -7.71 -7.99
C SER A 116 -5.10 -6.28 -7.58
N LEU A 117 -3.86 -5.85 -7.83
CA LEU A 117 -3.45 -4.45 -7.62
C LEU A 117 -4.31 -3.47 -8.45
N ARG A 118 -4.77 -3.91 -9.63
CA ARG A 118 -5.71 -3.15 -10.48
C ARG A 118 -7.08 -2.92 -9.85
N ASP A 119 -7.51 -3.82 -8.97
CA ASP A 119 -8.79 -3.69 -8.27
C ASP A 119 -8.72 -2.65 -7.16
N ILE A 120 -7.52 -2.36 -6.64
CA ILE A 120 -7.28 -1.26 -5.68
C ILE A 120 -7.22 0.05 -6.43
N VAL A 121 -6.37 0.12 -7.45
CA VAL A 121 -6.02 1.38 -8.12
C VAL A 121 -6.47 1.31 -9.56
N ILE A 122 -7.59 1.96 -9.79
CA ILE A 122 -8.26 1.86 -11.07
C ILE A 122 -7.64 2.94 -11.97
N ASP A 123 -6.67 2.53 -12.80
CA ASP A 123 -6.21 3.20 -14.03
C ASP A 123 -6.33 4.74 -14.03
N ASP A 124 -5.30 5.48 -13.60
CA ASP A 124 -5.42 6.93 -13.44
C ASP A 124 -4.23 7.77 -13.90
N TRP A 125 -4.61 8.99 -14.31
CA TRP A 125 -3.78 10.11 -14.72
C TRP A 125 -3.25 10.93 -13.52
N GLN A 126 -3.49 10.47 -12.29
CA GLN A 126 -3.04 11.09 -11.04
C GLN A 126 -2.28 10.08 -10.19
N ALA A 127 -1.33 10.58 -9.39
CA ALA A 127 -0.64 9.72 -8.46
C ALA A 127 -1.57 9.32 -7.31
N ALA A 128 -1.39 8.11 -6.80
CA ALA A 128 -2.12 7.61 -5.66
C ALA A 128 -1.19 6.78 -4.78
N CYS A 129 -1.56 6.67 -3.52
CA CYS A 129 -0.93 5.78 -2.56
C CYS A 129 -1.97 4.77 -2.07
N ALA A 130 -1.54 3.57 -1.71
CA ALA A 130 -2.40 2.66 -0.96
C ALA A 130 -1.64 1.88 0.09
N ILE A 131 -2.33 1.57 1.18
CA ILE A 131 -1.85 0.72 2.28
C ILE A 131 -2.81 -0.45 2.40
N VAL A 132 -2.32 -1.65 2.13
CA VAL A 132 -3.06 -2.91 2.30
C VAL A 132 -2.60 -3.56 3.60
N ARG A 133 -3.53 -3.87 4.49
CA ARG A 133 -3.25 -4.55 5.76
C ARG A 133 -3.80 -5.97 5.74
N ALA A 134 -2.95 -6.92 6.11
CA ALA A 134 -3.21 -8.36 6.11
C ALA A 134 -2.53 -9.03 7.32
N GLY A 135 -3.20 -9.02 8.48
CA GLY A 135 -2.62 -9.51 9.73
C GLY A 135 -1.30 -8.81 10.07
N ARG A 136 -0.18 -9.54 10.02
CA ARG A 136 1.18 -9.00 10.28
C ARG A 136 1.86 -8.42 9.04
N THR A 137 1.24 -8.49 7.87
CA THR A 137 1.83 -7.98 6.62
C THR A 137 1.13 -6.70 6.20
N THR A 138 1.92 -5.66 5.94
CA THR A 138 1.47 -4.40 5.36
C THR A 138 2.12 -4.23 4.00
N VAL A 139 1.31 -4.01 2.97
CA VAL A 139 1.78 -3.73 1.61
C VAL A 139 1.48 -2.28 1.28
N TYR A 140 2.54 -1.54 0.98
CA TYR A 140 2.47 -0.16 0.55
C TYR A 140 2.58 -0.11 -0.97
N LEU A 141 1.75 0.69 -1.62
CA LEU A 141 1.65 0.80 -3.07
C LEU A 141 1.77 2.27 -3.46
N PHE A 142 2.67 2.58 -4.39
CA PHE A 142 2.72 3.86 -5.07
C PHE A 142 2.33 3.71 -6.54
N ILE A 143 1.39 4.53 -6.98
CA ILE A 143 0.89 4.54 -8.34
C ILE A 143 1.30 5.85 -8.99
N GLU A 144 2.04 5.71 -10.09
CA GLU A 144 2.44 6.83 -10.92
C GLU A 144 1.53 6.94 -12.14
N PRO A 145 1.17 8.16 -12.56
CA PRO A 145 0.47 8.39 -13.81
C PRO A 145 1.15 7.69 -15.00
N LYS A 146 0.36 6.99 -15.81
CA LYS A 146 0.80 6.34 -17.06
C LYS A 146 1.75 5.15 -16.92
N MET A 147 2.04 4.69 -15.70
CA MET A 147 2.76 3.42 -15.53
C MET A 147 1.86 2.21 -15.77
N ARG A 148 2.44 1.14 -16.35
CA ARG A 148 1.78 -0.15 -16.56
C ARG A 148 1.81 -1.05 -15.30
N GLY A 149 2.10 -0.47 -14.14
CA GLY A 149 2.26 -1.13 -12.85
C GLY A 149 2.46 -0.12 -11.73
N CYS A 150 2.73 -0.60 -10.52
CA CYS A 150 3.03 0.21 -9.35
C CYS A 150 4.36 -0.16 -8.74
N ILE A 151 4.87 0.73 -7.90
CA ILE A 151 5.97 0.42 -6.99
C ILE A 151 5.35 -0.10 -5.69
N VAL A 152 5.92 -1.18 -5.16
CA VAL A 152 5.36 -1.98 -4.07
C VAL A 152 6.45 -2.27 -3.05
N ARG A 153 6.11 -2.13 -1.77
CA ARG A 153 6.95 -2.50 -0.64
C ARG A 153 6.12 -3.32 0.30
N VAL A 154 6.63 -4.47 0.68
CA VAL A 154 6.00 -5.36 1.64
C VAL A 154 6.77 -5.24 2.95
N VAL A 155 6.07 -4.96 4.04
CA VAL A 155 6.64 -4.92 5.39
C VAL A 155 5.93 -5.98 6.22
N GLN A 156 6.70 -6.85 6.85
CA GLN A 156 6.19 -7.82 7.80
C GLN A 156 6.52 -7.34 9.20
N SER A 157 5.50 -7.13 10.02
CA SER A 157 5.63 -6.73 11.41
C SER A 157 5.87 -7.96 12.29
N GLY A 158 7.08 -8.06 12.83
CA GLY A 158 7.52 -9.09 13.78
C GLY A 158 8.61 -9.99 13.19
N ASP A 159 9.77 -10.01 13.85
CA ASP A 159 10.77 -11.05 13.66
C ASP A 159 10.11 -12.43 13.86
N PRO A 160 10.50 -13.47 13.10
CA PRO A 160 10.46 -14.80 13.69
C PRO A 160 11.42 -14.75 14.87
N THR A 161 10.91 -14.77 16.10
CA THR A 161 11.74 -15.21 17.23
C THR A 161 12.33 -16.56 16.78
N PRO A 162 13.66 -16.74 16.79
CA PRO A 162 14.20 -18.07 16.65
C PRO A 162 13.65 -18.86 17.84
N GLU A 163 12.72 -19.78 17.59
CA GLU A 163 12.41 -20.81 18.57
C GLU A 163 13.74 -21.46 18.91
N GLU A 164 14.10 -21.34 20.18
CA GLU A 164 15.25 -21.97 20.80
C GLU A 164 15.28 -23.42 20.30
N GLU A 165 16.39 -23.81 19.67
CA GLU A 165 16.74 -25.23 19.62
C GLU A 165 16.75 -25.70 21.07
N GLU A 166 15.71 -26.41 21.50
CA GLU A 166 15.77 -27.17 22.74
C GLU A 166 16.99 -28.09 22.61
N PRO A 167 18.02 -27.96 23.45
CA PRO A 167 19.06 -28.96 23.48
C PRO A 167 18.38 -30.22 24.02
N THR A 168 18.14 -31.21 23.15
CA THR A 168 17.80 -32.55 23.60
C THR A 168 18.95 -33.02 24.48
N MET A 169 18.74 -32.96 25.80
CA MET A 169 19.58 -33.64 26.78
C MET A 169 19.51 -35.13 26.47
N ILE A 170 20.61 -35.68 25.97
CA ILE A 170 20.81 -37.12 25.93
C ILE A 170 21.13 -37.51 27.37
N GLU A 171 20.12 -37.96 28.11
CA GLU A 171 20.35 -38.76 29.32
C GLU A 171 20.98 -40.07 28.85
N ALA A 172 22.29 -40.19 29.05
CA ALA A 172 22.98 -41.46 28.96
C ALA A 172 22.61 -42.24 30.22
N ASP A 173 21.65 -43.16 30.08
CA ASP A 173 21.40 -44.20 31.07
C ASP A 173 22.68 -45.01 31.27
N GLU A 174 23.19 -44.89 32.48
CA GLU A 174 24.16 -45.76 33.10
C GLU A 174 23.41 -47.02 33.55
N GLU A 175 23.72 -48.18 32.98
CA GLU A 175 23.45 -49.46 33.65
C GLU A 175 24.67 -50.39 33.61
N PRO A 176 24.88 -51.16 34.69
CA PRO A 176 26.15 -51.79 35.09
C PRO A 176 26.53 -53.10 34.37
#